data_AF-A0A7W0KCV7-F1
#
_entry.id   AF-A0A7W0KCV7-F1
#
_cell.length_a   1.000
_cell.length_b   1.000
_cell.length_c   1.000
_cell.angle_alpha   90.00
_cell.angle_beta   90.00
_cell.angle_gamma   90.00
#
_symmetry.space_group_name_H-M   'P 1'
#
loop_
_entity.id
_entity.type
_entity.pdbx_description
1 polymer ?
#
loop_
_entity_poly.entity_id
_entity_poly.type
_entity_poly.pdbx_seq_one_letter_code
_entity_poly.pdbx_strand_id
1 'polypeptide(L)'
;MTTTTPPEPTPARVVPFRQPGIRRAHNNRAQDGEATTQLPAASASDGESLADRLLDVITIADPLPGEQDQVRHLRAVQLGVSSGAFYPHTPTEDTPFAASRLGISTIEVMLQTAGEYDPAFVRRLAGNARSAGVSITSVHSMSHLHPMMSPYPRRVDEGRALFQRGIEATVALGARVLVWHGPNRREVQADDDWERFIELAHDLSQACGEAGVTLGIENVSRGALALVRNVVTFATRLGEIGSQGQVGFVFDPFQAAEAGANPFMMLAAMGNRVVNVHVSDYREHDPAARLLLPGDGDLPWSALIRAIAGSGYSGPIMIEGPLGTDTLGIGRVRETMDPLIRSVFSFEPDRNRTGDTVVAGKTLAAPPAGVLKGIDLFNRREFYEQHEEIEAEWHAERGPVRNLYQGLLQIGVGFHHALNGNHPGAVALLADGIAKTAAFQPEALGIDTGRLVMETQACLDRLREAGPGGIAGFDHTRIPRIAFLTD
;
A
#
# COMPACT_ATOMS: atom_id res chain seq x y z
N MET A 1 -16.28 61.18 -19.15
CA MET A 1 -17.17 60.27 -19.91
C MET A 1 -16.62 60.16 -21.32
N THR A 2 -15.88 59.09 -21.58
CA THR A 2 -15.45 58.66 -22.91
C THR A 2 -15.31 57.14 -22.83
N THR A 3 -16.31 56.45 -23.34
CA THR A 3 -16.43 54.98 -23.34
C THR A 3 -15.57 54.40 -24.45
N THR A 4 -14.63 53.52 -24.08
CA THR A 4 -13.83 52.73 -25.03
C THR A 4 -14.36 51.29 -25.02
N THR A 5 -14.90 50.86 -26.16
CA THR A 5 -15.38 49.50 -26.41
C THR A 5 -14.21 48.58 -26.75
N PRO A 6 -14.15 47.32 -26.27
CA PRO A 6 -13.12 46.37 -26.69
C PRO A 6 -13.45 45.75 -28.07
N PRO A 7 -12.45 45.25 -28.82
CA PRO A 7 -12.65 44.68 -30.16
C PRO A 7 -13.21 43.26 -30.11
N GLU A 8 -14.04 42.92 -31.10
CA GLU A 8 -14.62 41.58 -31.30
C GLU A 8 -13.55 40.52 -31.68
N PRO A 9 -13.75 39.25 -31.30
CA PRO A 9 -12.85 38.17 -31.67
C PRO A 9 -13.07 37.68 -33.11
N THR A 10 -11.96 37.50 -33.84
CA THR A 10 -11.90 36.95 -35.20
C THR A 10 -12.35 35.47 -35.24
N PRO A 11 -13.17 35.03 -36.21
CA PRO A 11 -13.61 33.64 -36.29
C PRO A 11 -12.46 32.71 -36.75
N ALA A 12 -12.29 31.60 -36.02
CA ALA A 12 -11.33 30.56 -36.35
C ALA A 12 -11.69 29.84 -37.66
N ARG A 13 -10.71 29.67 -38.56
CA ARG A 13 -10.82 28.88 -39.79
C ARG A 13 -11.01 27.39 -39.46
N VAL A 14 -12.13 26.83 -39.90
CA VAL A 14 -12.39 25.38 -39.92
C VAL A 14 -11.53 24.75 -41.02
N VAL A 15 -10.66 23.81 -40.64
CA VAL A 15 -9.91 22.94 -41.58
C VAL A 15 -10.70 21.64 -41.75
N PRO A 16 -11.02 21.16 -42.97
CA PRO A 16 -11.78 19.93 -43.14
C PRO A 16 -10.91 18.70 -42.86
N PHE A 17 -11.40 17.81 -42.01
CA PHE A 17 -10.82 16.51 -41.73
C PHE A 17 -11.10 15.55 -42.91
N ARG A 18 -10.06 15.08 -43.60
CA ARG A 18 -10.16 14.05 -44.65
C ARG A 18 -10.21 12.65 -44.01
N GLN A 19 -11.27 11.88 -44.28
CA GLN A 19 -11.34 10.46 -43.96
C GLN A 19 -10.43 9.63 -44.89
N PRO A 20 -9.69 8.62 -44.38
CA PRO A 20 -9.07 7.62 -45.23
C PRO A 20 -10.11 6.61 -45.75
N GLY A 21 -10.07 6.35 -47.06
CA GLY A 21 -11.04 5.53 -47.78
C GLY A 21 -10.98 4.04 -47.46
N ILE A 22 -12.16 3.46 -47.26
CA ILE A 22 -12.39 2.01 -47.18
C ILE A 22 -12.36 1.43 -48.60
N ARG A 23 -11.35 0.60 -48.91
CA ARG A 23 -11.36 -0.24 -50.10
C ARG A 23 -12.29 -1.43 -49.90
N ARG A 24 -13.39 -1.44 -50.65
CA ARG A 24 -14.25 -2.62 -50.88
C ARG A 24 -13.52 -3.63 -51.75
N ALA A 25 -13.53 -4.91 -51.35
CA ALA A 25 -13.31 -6.04 -52.24
C ALA A 25 -14.62 -6.85 -52.34
N HIS A 26 -15.09 -7.03 -53.58
CA HIS A 26 -16.19 -7.91 -53.98
C HIS A 26 -15.67 -9.33 -54.20
N ASN A 27 -16.53 -10.32 -53.91
CA ASN A 27 -16.75 -11.64 -54.54
C ASN A 27 -17.11 -12.66 -53.44
N ASN A 28 -18.01 -13.63 -53.60
CA ASN A 28 -18.93 -13.98 -54.68
C ASN A 28 -19.98 -14.93 -54.06
N ARG A 29 -21.17 -14.98 -54.66
CA ARG A 29 -22.30 -15.86 -54.32
C ARG A 29 -22.22 -17.17 -55.12
N ALA A 30 -22.46 -18.32 -54.49
CA ALA A 30 -23.04 -19.56 -55.05
C ALA A 30 -23.35 -20.50 -53.86
N GLN A 31 -24.60 -20.67 -53.43
CA GLN A 31 -25.60 -21.67 -53.86
C GLN A 31 -25.30 -23.13 -53.46
N ASP A 32 -26.11 -23.57 -52.49
CA ASP A 32 -26.88 -24.82 -52.35
C ASP A 32 -26.25 -26.20 -52.57
N GLY A 33 -26.44 -27.06 -51.56
CA GLY A 33 -26.20 -28.50 -51.61
C GLY A 33 -26.60 -29.16 -50.29
N GLU A 34 -27.88 -29.52 -50.18
CA GLU A 34 -28.45 -30.39 -49.14
C GLU A 34 -27.78 -31.78 -49.16
N ALA A 35 -27.52 -32.33 -47.98
CA ALA A 35 -27.38 -33.77 -47.79
C ALA A 35 -27.89 -34.16 -46.40
N THR A 36 -29.12 -34.64 -46.41
CA THR A 36 -29.81 -35.37 -45.35
C THR A 36 -29.06 -36.65 -45.01
N THR A 37 -28.92 -36.97 -43.72
CA THR A 37 -28.70 -38.37 -43.31
C THR A 37 -29.44 -38.67 -42.03
N GLN A 38 -30.32 -39.66 -42.12
CA GLN A 38 -31.26 -40.15 -41.12
C GLN A 38 -30.53 -40.85 -39.96
N LEU A 39 -31.00 -40.59 -38.74
CA LEU A 39 -30.79 -41.42 -37.55
C LEU A 39 -31.75 -42.62 -37.59
N PRO A 40 -31.33 -43.84 -37.17
CA PRO A 40 -32.27 -44.86 -36.75
C PRO A 40 -32.57 -44.72 -35.25
N ALA A 41 -33.84 -44.84 -34.91
CA ALA A 41 -34.34 -44.99 -33.56
C ALA A 41 -34.15 -46.43 -33.05
N ALA A 42 -33.72 -46.57 -31.81
CA ALA A 42 -33.93 -47.78 -31.00
C ALA A 42 -34.15 -47.38 -29.53
N SER A 43 -35.05 -48.12 -28.91
CA SER A 43 -35.86 -47.80 -27.73
C SER A 43 -35.20 -48.06 -26.38
N ALA A 44 -35.66 -47.27 -25.41
CA ALA A 44 -35.53 -47.34 -23.96
C ALA A 44 -35.30 -48.70 -23.30
N SER A 45 -34.31 -48.76 -22.39
CA SER A 45 -34.55 -48.93 -20.95
C SER A 45 -33.32 -48.51 -20.14
N ASP A 46 -33.60 -48.11 -18.91
CA ASP A 46 -32.68 -48.01 -17.76
C ASP A 46 -31.94 -46.68 -17.58
N GLY A 47 -32.31 -46.01 -16.49
CA GLY A 47 -31.91 -44.67 -16.14
C GLY A 47 -30.52 -44.61 -15.54
N GLU A 48 -29.78 -43.58 -15.95
CA GLU A 48 -28.76 -42.90 -15.17
C GLU A 48 -28.55 -41.52 -15.81
N SER A 49 -28.29 -40.51 -14.96
CA SER A 49 -28.26 -39.10 -15.34
C SER A 49 -27.00 -38.75 -16.14
N LEU A 50 -27.11 -37.77 -17.05
CA LEU A 50 -25.99 -37.18 -17.78
C LEU A 50 -24.93 -36.55 -16.84
N ALA A 51 -25.21 -36.43 -15.54
CA ALA A 51 -24.26 -36.07 -14.49
C ALA A 51 -23.21 -37.17 -14.20
N ASP A 52 -23.47 -38.44 -14.53
CA ASP A 52 -22.59 -39.57 -14.16
C ASP A 52 -21.53 -39.92 -15.23
N ARG A 53 -21.48 -39.20 -16.36
CA ARG A 53 -20.53 -39.46 -17.46
C ARG A 53 -19.41 -38.42 -17.62
N LEU A 54 -19.17 -37.58 -16.61
CA LEU A 54 -18.10 -36.56 -16.62
C LEU A 54 -17.15 -36.65 -15.42
N LEU A 55 -16.88 -37.85 -14.91
CA LEU A 55 -16.03 -38.07 -13.72
C LEU A 55 -14.79 -38.96 -13.90
N ASP A 56 -14.32 -39.20 -15.12
CA ASP A 56 -13.04 -39.91 -15.33
C ASP A 56 -12.19 -39.31 -16.45
N VAL A 57 -11.43 -38.25 -16.14
CA VAL A 57 -10.01 -38.06 -16.51
C VAL A 57 -9.43 -37.02 -15.53
N ILE A 58 -8.26 -37.35 -14.94
CA ILE A 58 -7.52 -36.69 -13.84
C ILE A 58 -7.93 -37.18 -12.43
N THR A 59 -7.70 -38.47 -12.16
CA THR A 59 -7.30 -38.90 -10.81
C THR A 59 -5.88 -38.40 -10.52
N ILE A 60 -5.75 -37.24 -9.87
CA ILE A 60 -4.59 -36.97 -9.02
C ILE A 60 -4.91 -37.67 -7.71
N ALA A 61 -4.13 -38.68 -7.35
CA ALA A 61 -4.28 -39.38 -6.08
C ALA A 61 -4.24 -38.37 -4.93
N ASP A 62 -5.27 -38.38 -4.08
CA ASP A 62 -5.26 -37.64 -2.82
C ASP A 62 -4.05 -38.10 -1.99
N PRO A 63 -3.20 -37.18 -1.51
CA PRO A 63 -2.14 -37.54 -0.59
C PRO A 63 -2.75 -37.93 0.76
N LEU A 64 -2.20 -38.98 1.37
CA LEU A 64 -2.61 -39.52 2.65
C LEU A 64 -2.74 -38.42 3.72
N PRO A 65 -3.80 -38.44 4.56
CA PRO A 65 -3.95 -37.48 5.64
C PRO A 65 -2.94 -37.83 6.74
N GLY A 66 -1.89 -37.03 6.87
CA GLY A 66 -0.88 -37.20 7.92
C GLY A 66 0.51 -36.62 7.66
N GLU A 67 0.85 -36.24 6.42
CA GLU A 67 2.20 -35.74 6.09
C GLU A 67 2.25 -34.31 5.50
N GLN A 68 1.11 -33.62 5.36
CA GLN A 68 1.06 -32.25 4.82
C GLN A 68 1.22 -31.13 5.87
N ASP A 69 1.41 -31.48 7.14
CA ASP A 69 1.48 -30.50 8.24
C ASP A 69 2.93 -30.16 8.68
N GLN A 70 3.91 -30.48 7.83
CA GLN A 70 5.30 -30.06 8.04
C GLN A 70 5.82 -29.37 6.78
N VAL A 71 6.17 -28.08 6.92
CA VAL A 71 6.68 -27.13 5.90
C VAL A 71 5.61 -26.31 5.14
N ARG A 72 4.88 -25.42 5.84
CA ARG A 72 4.23 -24.23 5.24
C ARG A 72 4.48 -22.90 6.00
N HIS A 73 5.58 -22.78 6.75
CA HIS A 73 5.82 -21.63 7.65
C HIS A 73 6.83 -20.58 7.14
N LEU A 74 7.09 -20.49 5.84
CA LEU A 74 7.95 -19.45 5.26
C LEU A 74 7.30 -18.91 3.98
N ARG A 75 6.36 -17.97 4.10
CA ARG A 75 6.05 -17.09 2.96
C ARG A 75 6.74 -15.76 3.22
N ALA A 76 7.96 -15.63 2.70
CA ALA A 76 8.64 -14.34 2.61
C ALA A 76 7.72 -13.37 1.87
N VAL A 77 7.57 -12.16 2.40
CA VAL A 77 6.98 -11.04 1.66
C VAL A 77 7.76 -10.89 0.35
N GLN A 78 7.04 -10.83 -0.76
CA GLN A 78 7.64 -10.73 -2.09
C GLN A 78 7.68 -9.28 -2.55
N LEU A 79 8.76 -8.88 -3.21
CA LEU A 79 8.74 -7.69 -4.04
C LEU A 79 7.98 -7.99 -5.32
N GLY A 80 6.94 -7.19 -5.58
CA GLY A 80 6.21 -7.14 -6.83
C GLY A 80 6.40 -5.78 -7.51
N VAL A 81 5.70 -5.60 -8.63
CA VAL A 81 5.72 -4.33 -9.37
C VAL A 81 4.32 -4.01 -9.88
N SER A 82 3.94 -2.73 -9.83
CA SER A 82 2.72 -2.24 -10.48
C SER A 82 2.95 -2.05 -11.97
N SER A 83 1.96 -2.34 -12.80
CA SER A 83 2.03 -2.02 -14.24
C SER A 83 2.27 -0.52 -14.49
N GLY A 84 1.92 0.34 -13.53
CA GLY A 84 2.23 1.78 -13.55
C GLY A 84 3.74 2.08 -13.67
N ALA A 85 4.60 1.22 -13.12
CA ALA A 85 6.05 1.33 -13.24
C ALA A 85 6.57 1.20 -14.69
N PHE A 86 5.74 0.71 -15.62
CA PHE A 86 6.10 0.52 -17.03
C PHE A 86 5.42 1.54 -17.96
N TYR A 87 4.57 2.41 -17.42
CA TYR A 87 3.91 3.47 -18.17
C TYR A 87 4.90 4.56 -18.61
N PRO A 88 4.75 5.18 -19.79
CA PRO A 88 3.76 4.92 -20.85
C PRO A 88 4.20 3.91 -21.90
N HIS A 89 5.31 3.20 -21.68
CA HIS A 89 6.02 2.51 -22.75
C HIS A 89 5.59 1.06 -22.94
N THR A 90 5.00 0.42 -21.93
CA THR A 90 4.51 -0.96 -22.02
C THR A 90 2.99 -0.99 -21.91
N PRO A 91 2.28 -1.53 -22.91
CA PRO A 91 0.85 -1.81 -22.80
C PRO A 91 0.55 -2.73 -21.61
N THR A 92 -0.58 -2.51 -20.94
CA THR A 92 -0.97 -3.22 -19.72
C THR A 92 -0.98 -4.75 -19.89
N GLU A 93 -1.40 -5.26 -21.05
CA GLU A 93 -1.41 -6.71 -21.35
C GLU A 93 -0.02 -7.33 -21.48
N ASP A 94 1.02 -6.53 -21.77
CA ASP A 94 2.39 -6.97 -21.97
C ASP A 94 3.23 -6.88 -20.68
N THR A 95 2.72 -6.20 -19.65
CA THR A 95 3.36 -6.07 -18.34
C THR A 95 3.82 -7.41 -17.74
N PRO A 96 3.07 -8.53 -17.81
CA PRO A 96 3.57 -9.80 -17.28
C PRO A 96 4.89 -10.27 -17.92
N PHE A 97 5.05 -10.08 -19.23
CA PHE A 97 6.30 -10.42 -19.90
C PHE A 97 7.42 -9.44 -19.55
N ALA A 98 7.11 -8.15 -19.40
CA ALA A 98 8.09 -7.15 -18.96
C ALA A 98 8.60 -7.45 -17.55
N ALA A 99 7.70 -7.73 -16.60
CA ALA A 99 8.05 -8.11 -15.23
C ALA A 99 8.87 -9.41 -15.19
N SER A 100 8.47 -10.44 -15.95
CA SER A 100 9.20 -11.71 -16.03
C SER A 100 10.64 -11.54 -16.54
N ARG A 101 10.89 -10.66 -17.52
CA ARG A 101 12.24 -10.32 -18.00
C ARG A 101 13.11 -9.65 -16.93
N LEU A 102 12.50 -8.97 -15.96
CA LEU A 102 13.17 -8.37 -14.80
C LEU A 102 13.28 -9.35 -13.61
N GLY A 103 12.89 -10.62 -13.80
CA GLY A 103 12.88 -11.63 -12.75
C GLY A 103 11.83 -11.38 -11.67
N ILE A 104 10.74 -10.67 -11.99
CA ILE A 104 9.63 -10.39 -11.09
C ILE A 104 8.46 -11.30 -11.46
N SER A 105 7.97 -12.07 -10.49
CA SER A 105 6.89 -13.05 -10.66
C SER A 105 5.56 -12.62 -10.03
N THR A 106 5.50 -11.43 -9.43
CA THR A 106 4.31 -10.90 -8.74
C THR A 106 4.05 -9.48 -9.22
N ILE A 107 2.84 -9.21 -9.69
CA ILE A 107 2.46 -7.88 -10.17
C ILE A 107 1.13 -7.39 -9.59
N GLU A 108 1.01 -6.08 -9.57
CA GLU A 108 -0.25 -5.36 -9.59
C GLU A 108 -0.54 -4.88 -11.02
N VAL A 109 -1.81 -4.89 -11.44
CA VAL A 109 -2.21 -4.36 -12.75
C VAL A 109 -3.10 -3.14 -12.58
N MET A 110 -2.62 -1.99 -13.02
CA MET A 110 -3.43 -0.78 -13.22
C MET A 110 -4.15 -0.82 -14.56
N LEU A 111 -5.49 -0.77 -14.55
CA LEU A 111 -6.33 -0.72 -15.75
C LEU A 111 -6.52 0.73 -16.17
N GLN A 112 -5.81 1.14 -17.22
CA GLN A 112 -5.54 2.55 -17.53
C GLN A 112 -6.62 3.20 -18.40
N THR A 113 -7.32 2.40 -19.20
CA THR A 113 -8.35 2.86 -20.13
C THR A 113 -9.64 2.07 -19.93
N ALA A 114 -10.78 2.65 -20.30
CA ALA A 114 -12.08 1.96 -20.19
C ALA A 114 -12.12 0.63 -20.98
N GLY A 115 -11.36 0.52 -22.07
CA GLY A 115 -11.27 -0.72 -22.85
C GLY A 115 -10.52 -1.85 -22.14
N GLU A 116 -9.67 -1.54 -21.16
CA GLU A 116 -8.93 -2.56 -20.39
C GLU A 116 -9.81 -3.29 -19.36
N TYR A 117 -11.01 -2.76 -19.09
CA TYR A 117 -12.04 -3.41 -18.27
C TYR A 117 -12.89 -4.40 -19.09
N ASP A 118 -12.69 -4.48 -20.41
CA ASP A 118 -13.41 -5.44 -21.25
C ASP A 118 -13.02 -6.89 -20.91
N PRO A 119 -13.98 -7.81 -20.72
CA PRO A 119 -13.66 -9.20 -20.38
C PRO A 119 -12.72 -9.90 -21.37
N ALA A 120 -12.71 -9.54 -22.65
CA ALA A 120 -11.77 -10.08 -23.64
C ALA A 120 -10.35 -9.55 -23.43
N PHE A 121 -10.20 -8.28 -23.03
CA PHE A 121 -8.91 -7.72 -22.61
C PHE A 121 -8.39 -8.46 -21.37
N VAL A 122 -9.21 -8.58 -20.34
CA VAL A 122 -8.86 -9.25 -19.08
C VAL A 122 -8.46 -10.71 -19.32
N ARG A 123 -9.20 -11.45 -20.17
CA ARG A 123 -8.83 -12.83 -20.54
C ARG A 123 -7.48 -12.91 -21.24
N ARG A 124 -7.16 -11.95 -22.13
CA ARG A 124 -5.86 -11.87 -22.80
C ARG A 124 -4.75 -11.64 -21.77
N LEU A 125 -4.90 -10.63 -20.91
CA LEU A 125 -3.96 -10.34 -19.83
C LEU A 125 -3.73 -11.56 -18.92
N ALA A 126 -4.80 -12.26 -18.50
CA ALA A 126 -4.69 -13.48 -17.70
C ALA A 126 -3.91 -14.58 -18.44
N GLY A 127 -4.10 -14.72 -19.75
CA GLY A 127 -3.34 -15.64 -20.60
C GLY A 127 -1.85 -15.29 -20.68
N ASN A 128 -1.54 -14.00 -20.81
CA ASN A 128 -0.17 -13.50 -20.82
C ASN A 128 0.52 -13.72 -19.47
N ALA A 129 -0.18 -13.46 -18.35
CA ALA A 129 0.32 -13.72 -17.00
C ALA A 129 0.68 -15.19 -16.78
N ARG A 130 -0.21 -16.11 -17.16
CA ARG A 130 0.06 -17.56 -17.11
C ARG A 130 1.26 -17.95 -17.97
N SER A 131 1.36 -17.41 -19.18
CA SER A 131 2.46 -17.70 -20.11
C SER A 131 3.81 -17.18 -19.61
N ALA A 132 3.80 -16.06 -18.90
CA ALA A 132 5.00 -15.44 -18.32
C ALA A 132 5.42 -16.05 -16.96
N GLY A 133 4.58 -16.89 -16.36
CA GLY A 133 4.79 -17.42 -15.00
C GLY A 133 4.63 -16.35 -13.91
N VAL A 134 3.79 -15.33 -14.16
CA VAL A 134 3.59 -14.18 -13.26
C VAL A 134 2.21 -14.26 -12.62
N SER A 135 2.14 -13.99 -11.32
CA SER A 135 0.90 -13.88 -10.55
C SER A 135 0.45 -12.43 -10.45
N ILE A 136 -0.84 -12.18 -10.70
CA ILE A 136 -1.48 -10.89 -10.46
C ILE A 136 -2.15 -10.96 -9.09
N THR A 137 -1.79 -10.07 -8.17
CA THR A 137 -2.26 -10.14 -6.77
C THR A 137 -3.23 -9.03 -6.40
N SER A 138 -3.16 -7.92 -7.12
CA SER A 138 -4.07 -6.78 -7.01
C SER A 138 -4.34 -6.18 -8.39
N VAL A 139 -5.48 -5.51 -8.50
CA VAL A 139 -5.88 -4.70 -9.65
C VAL A 139 -6.06 -3.27 -9.16
N HIS A 140 -5.60 -2.30 -9.95
CA HIS A 140 -5.64 -0.89 -9.60
C HIS A 140 -6.55 -0.14 -10.58
N SER A 141 -7.59 0.50 -10.03
CA SER A 141 -8.55 1.30 -10.80
C SER A 141 -8.00 2.69 -11.17
N MET A 142 -8.13 3.06 -12.44
CA MET A 142 -7.70 4.39 -12.87
C MET A 142 -8.73 5.45 -12.48
N SER A 143 -8.40 6.26 -11.47
CA SER A 143 -9.40 7.07 -10.74
C SER A 143 -10.25 8.01 -11.61
N HIS A 144 -9.71 8.56 -12.70
CA HIS A 144 -10.46 9.47 -13.57
C HIS A 144 -11.56 8.79 -14.39
N LEU A 145 -11.54 7.45 -14.49
CA LEU A 145 -12.60 6.65 -15.11
C LEU A 145 -13.78 6.40 -14.15
N HIS A 146 -13.63 6.71 -12.87
CA HIS A 146 -14.62 6.44 -11.83
C HIS A 146 -15.04 7.72 -11.07
N PRO A 147 -15.67 8.71 -11.74
CA PRO A 147 -16.05 10.00 -11.13
C PRO A 147 -17.31 9.88 -10.25
N MET A 148 -17.27 9.05 -9.21
CA MET A 148 -18.43 8.66 -8.40
C MET A 148 -18.94 9.78 -7.46
N MET A 149 -18.14 10.82 -7.22
CA MET A 149 -18.56 12.03 -6.50
C MET A 149 -19.15 13.11 -7.41
N SER A 150 -19.20 12.89 -8.73
CA SER A 150 -19.73 13.88 -9.67
C SER A 150 -21.16 14.31 -9.31
N PRO A 151 -21.52 15.59 -9.48
CA PRO A 151 -22.90 16.04 -9.38
C PRO A 151 -23.74 15.64 -10.61
N TYR A 152 -23.13 15.09 -11.66
CA TYR A 152 -23.82 14.68 -12.88
C TYR A 152 -24.14 13.16 -12.81
N PRO A 153 -25.43 12.76 -12.65
CA PRO A 153 -25.79 11.38 -12.32
C PRO A 153 -25.22 10.34 -13.29
N ARG A 154 -25.28 10.61 -14.60
CA ARG A 154 -24.77 9.67 -15.60
C ARG A 154 -23.27 9.37 -15.49
N ARG A 155 -22.46 10.33 -15.01
CA ARG A 155 -21.03 10.09 -14.74
C ARG A 155 -20.84 9.14 -13.56
N VAL A 156 -21.69 9.26 -12.54
CA VAL A 156 -21.69 8.36 -11.38
C VAL A 156 -22.10 6.96 -11.82
N ASP A 157 -23.20 6.83 -12.58
CA ASP A 157 -23.71 5.54 -13.04
C ASP A 157 -22.70 4.81 -13.93
N GLU A 158 -22.13 5.49 -14.93
CA GLU A 158 -21.12 4.89 -15.82
C GLU A 158 -19.82 4.58 -15.07
N GLY A 159 -19.40 5.42 -14.12
CA GLY A 159 -18.23 5.19 -13.27
C GLY A 159 -18.41 3.96 -12.37
N ARG A 160 -19.59 3.77 -11.77
CA ARG A 160 -19.96 2.60 -10.97
C ARG A 160 -20.05 1.33 -11.82
N ALA A 161 -20.68 1.40 -12.99
CA ALA A 161 -20.74 0.27 -13.92
C ALA A 161 -19.35 -0.20 -14.37
N LEU A 162 -18.44 0.74 -14.64
CA LEU A 162 -17.05 0.41 -14.97
C LEU A 162 -16.27 -0.14 -13.77
N PHE A 163 -16.52 0.37 -12.56
CA PHE A 163 -15.91 -0.18 -11.34
C PHE A 163 -16.37 -1.62 -11.07
N GLN A 164 -17.63 -1.94 -11.34
CA GLN A 164 -18.13 -3.31 -11.28
C GLN A 164 -17.37 -4.23 -12.25
N ARG A 165 -17.04 -3.76 -13.46
CA ARG A 165 -16.12 -4.48 -14.37
C ARG A 165 -14.72 -4.65 -13.78
N GLY A 166 -14.25 -3.69 -12.98
CA GLY A 166 -12.99 -3.79 -12.24
C GLY A 166 -13.02 -4.91 -11.19
N ILE A 167 -14.15 -5.09 -10.48
CA ILE A 167 -14.36 -6.21 -9.55
C ILE A 167 -14.32 -7.54 -10.31
N GLU A 168 -15.07 -7.64 -11.42
CA GLU A 168 -15.06 -8.82 -12.29
C GLU A 168 -13.65 -9.14 -12.82
N ALA A 169 -12.90 -8.11 -13.21
CA ALA A 169 -11.52 -8.25 -13.67
C ALA A 169 -10.60 -8.78 -12.56
N THR A 170 -10.76 -8.27 -11.34
CA THR A 170 -9.99 -8.70 -10.16
C THR A 170 -10.19 -10.20 -9.90
N VAL A 171 -11.45 -10.66 -9.94
CA VAL A 171 -11.78 -12.09 -9.82
C VAL A 171 -11.18 -12.91 -10.98
N ALA A 172 -11.35 -12.47 -12.23
CA ALA A 172 -10.88 -13.20 -13.41
C ALA A 172 -9.35 -13.31 -13.49
N LEU A 173 -8.62 -12.36 -12.89
CA LEU A 173 -7.16 -12.36 -12.80
C LEU A 173 -6.64 -13.16 -11.59
N GLY A 174 -7.53 -13.64 -10.70
CA GLY A 174 -7.16 -14.32 -9.46
C GLY A 174 -6.54 -13.40 -8.41
N ALA A 175 -6.73 -12.09 -8.55
CA ALA A 175 -6.29 -11.08 -7.61
C ALA A 175 -7.24 -10.99 -6.41
N ARG A 176 -6.75 -10.44 -5.28
CA ARG A 176 -7.55 -10.30 -4.05
C ARG A 176 -7.98 -8.89 -3.74
N VAL A 177 -7.23 -7.89 -4.20
CA VAL A 177 -7.45 -6.48 -3.86
C VAL A 177 -7.78 -5.69 -5.11
N LEU A 178 -8.85 -4.91 -5.07
CA LEU A 178 -9.12 -3.85 -6.02
C LEU A 178 -8.76 -2.50 -5.37
N VAL A 179 -7.68 -1.89 -5.84
CA VAL A 179 -7.17 -0.60 -5.37
C VAL A 179 -7.99 0.55 -5.97
N TRP A 180 -8.40 1.46 -5.10
CA TRP A 180 -9.15 2.65 -5.42
C TRP A 180 -8.59 3.84 -4.64
N HIS A 181 -8.31 4.96 -5.31
CA HIS A 181 -7.81 6.16 -4.64
C HIS A 181 -8.83 6.87 -3.75
N GLY A 182 -10.11 6.49 -3.84
CA GLY A 182 -11.19 7.26 -3.23
C GLY A 182 -11.46 8.57 -3.98
N PRO A 183 -12.32 9.43 -3.40
CA PRO A 183 -12.58 10.76 -3.92
C PRO A 183 -11.39 11.70 -3.70
N ASN A 184 -11.30 12.75 -4.51
CA ASN A 184 -10.31 13.80 -4.30
C ASN A 184 -10.61 14.57 -3.01
N ARG A 185 -9.58 15.09 -2.33
CA ARG A 185 -9.81 16.00 -1.19
C ARG A 185 -10.69 17.19 -1.55
N ARG A 186 -10.63 17.71 -2.77
CA ARG A 186 -11.50 18.82 -3.23
C ARG A 186 -12.97 18.43 -3.36
N GLU A 187 -13.27 17.13 -3.45
CA GLU A 187 -14.64 16.59 -3.51
C GLU A 187 -15.18 16.25 -2.11
N VAL A 188 -14.35 16.31 -1.06
CA VAL A 188 -14.71 16.02 0.33
C VAL A 188 -14.24 17.17 1.21
N GLN A 189 -15.10 18.17 1.42
CA GLN A 189 -14.78 19.38 2.17
C GLN A 189 -15.73 19.64 3.35
N ALA A 190 -17.00 19.26 3.21
CA ALA A 190 -18.02 19.40 4.24
C ALA A 190 -18.41 18.04 4.85
N ASP A 191 -19.14 18.07 5.97
CA ASP A 191 -19.62 16.87 6.65
C ASP A 191 -20.53 16.02 5.74
N ASP A 192 -21.41 16.66 4.96
CA ASP A 192 -22.26 15.96 3.99
C ASP A 192 -21.46 15.23 2.90
N ASP A 193 -20.31 15.77 2.48
CA ASP A 193 -19.43 15.09 1.52
C ASP A 193 -18.77 13.86 2.15
N TRP A 194 -18.43 13.93 3.44
CA TRP A 194 -17.89 12.81 4.20
C TRP A 194 -18.92 11.69 4.34
N GLU A 195 -20.16 12.01 4.68
CA GLU A 195 -21.23 11.00 4.73
C GLU A 195 -21.42 10.32 3.37
N ARG A 196 -21.46 11.11 2.29
CA ARG A 196 -21.53 10.55 0.93
C ARG A 196 -20.32 9.68 0.58
N PHE A 197 -19.12 10.04 1.04
CA PHE A 197 -17.93 9.21 0.83
C PHE A 197 -18.03 7.89 1.62
N ILE A 198 -18.48 7.91 2.87
CA ILE A 198 -18.65 6.71 3.69
C ILE A 198 -19.70 5.78 3.09
N GLU A 199 -20.86 6.31 2.66
CA GLU A 199 -21.90 5.55 1.95
C GLU A 199 -21.36 4.92 0.66
N LEU A 200 -20.62 5.71 -0.15
CA LEU A 200 -20.01 5.20 -1.37
C LEU A 200 -19.01 4.07 -1.07
N ALA A 201 -18.12 4.26 -0.09
CA ALA A 201 -17.16 3.24 0.29
C ALA A 201 -17.86 1.97 0.82
N HIS A 202 -18.97 2.12 1.54
CA HIS A 202 -19.80 1.01 2.00
C HIS A 202 -20.32 0.20 0.81
N ASP A 203 -21.04 0.84 -0.12
CA ASP A 203 -21.58 0.20 -1.33
C ASP A 203 -20.50 -0.58 -2.10
N LEU A 204 -19.36 0.06 -2.34
CA LEU A 204 -18.26 -0.55 -3.08
C LEU A 204 -17.65 -1.73 -2.31
N SER A 205 -17.53 -1.63 -0.99
CA SER A 205 -17.01 -2.73 -0.17
C SER A 205 -17.96 -3.94 -0.15
N GLN A 206 -19.28 -3.72 -0.18
CA GLN A 206 -20.25 -4.80 -0.27
C GLN A 206 -20.16 -5.50 -1.62
N ALA A 207 -20.14 -4.74 -2.73
CA ALA A 207 -19.99 -5.29 -4.07
C ALA A 207 -18.67 -6.06 -4.24
N CYS A 208 -17.55 -5.55 -3.70
CA CYS A 208 -16.28 -6.27 -3.66
C CYS A 208 -16.38 -7.55 -2.82
N GLY A 209 -16.96 -7.45 -1.62
CA GLY A 209 -17.09 -8.55 -0.68
C GLY A 209 -17.94 -9.71 -1.20
N GLU A 210 -19.05 -9.43 -1.87
CA GLU A 210 -19.90 -10.43 -2.56
C GLU A 210 -19.13 -11.22 -3.62
N ALA A 211 -18.14 -10.58 -4.25
CA ALA A 211 -17.26 -11.20 -5.24
C ALA A 211 -16.01 -11.85 -4.63
N GLY A 212 -15.83 -11.80 -3.30
CA GLY A 212 -14.63 -12.29 -2.62
C GLY A 212 -13.38 -11.42 -2.84
N VAL A 213 -13.58 -10.14 -3.19
CA VAL A 213 -12.54 -9.13 -3.41
C VAL A 213 -12.50 -8.17 -2.22
N THR A 214 -11.30 -7.75 -1.81
CA THR A 214 -11.10 -6.67 -0.85
C THR A 214 -11.03 -5.33 -1.56
N LEU A 215 -11.84 -4.35 -1.14
CA LEU A 215 -11.65 -2.96 -1.52
C LEU A 215 -10.44 -2.37 -0.78
N GLY A 216 -9.40 -1.98 -1.51
CA GLY A 216 -8.25 -1.26 -0.96
C GLY A 216 -8.35 0.22 -1.25
N ILE A 217 -8.40 1.08 -0.22
CA ILE A 217 -8.45 2.54 -0.40
C ILE A 217 -7.07 3.13 -0.14
N GLU A 218 -6.49 3.77 -1.15
CA GLU A 218 -5.10 4.25 -1.12
C GLU A 218 -4.97 5.69 -0.59
N ASN A 219 -3.92 5.97 0.20
CA ASN A 219 -3.63 7.29 0.76
C ASN A 219 -2.94 8.27 -0.24
N VAL A 220 -3.40 8.29 -1.49
CA VAL A 220 -2.81 9.15 -2.54
C VAL A 220 -2.84 10.62 -2.13
N SER A 221 -1.75 11.34 -2.36
CA SER A 221 -1.54 12.74 -1.93
C SER A 221 -2.62 13.76 -2.33
N ARG A 222 -3.42 13.44 -3.36
CA ARG A 222 -4.56 14.25 -3.82
C ARG A 222 -5.92 13.73 -3.34
N GLY A 223 -5.99 12.54 -2.77
CA GLY A 223 -7.21 11.90 -2.29
C GLY A 223 -7.73 12.47 -0.97
N ALA A 224 -8.96 12.14 -0.61
CA ALA A 224 -9.56 12.51 0.67
C ALA A 224 -8.79 11.92 1.86
N LEU A 225 -8.12 10.77 1.67
CA LEU A 225 -7.32 10.09 2.68
C LEU A 225 -5.82 10.44 2.63
N ALA A 226 -5.45 11.59 2.05
CA ALA A 226 -4.05 12.03 1.94
C ALA A 226 -3.41 12.43 3.28
N LEU A 227 -4.20 12.72 4.32
CA LEU A 227 -3.72 13.26 5.59
C LEU A 227 -4.05 12.32 6.76
N VAL A 228 -3.14 12.23 7.74
CA VAL A 228 -3.27 11.36 8.93
C VAL A 228 -4.62 11.55 9.61
N ARG A 229 -5.01 12.80 9.90
CA ARG A 229 -6.30 13.11 10.54
C ARG A 229 -7.51 12.55 9.78
N ASN A 230 -7.46 12.58 8.45
CA ASN A 230 -8.56 12.10 7.61
C ASN A 230 -8.61 10.57 7.62
N VAL A 231 -7.46 9.90 7.65
CA VAL A 231 -7.38 8.44 7.82
C VAL A 231 -7.86 8.03 9.20
N VAL A 232 -7.51 8.76 10.26
CA VAL A 232 -8.06 8.51 11.62
C VAL A 232 -9.59 8.62 11.61
N THR A 233 -10.14 9.72 11.07
CA THR A 233 -11.60 9.90 10.97
C THR A 233 -12.27 8.81 10.14
N PHE A 234 -11.66 8.38 9.05
CA PHE A 234 -12.21 7.29 8.23
C PHE A 234 -12.11 5.93 8.95
N ALA A 235 -11.00 5.69 9.67
CA ALA A 235 -10.75 4.44 10.38
C ALA A 235 -11.74 4.20 11.53
N THR A 236 -12.21 5.26 12.22
CA THR A 236 -13.24 5.12 13.28
C THR A 236 -14.57 4.61 12.74
N ARG A 237 -14.87 4.87 11.45
CA ARG A 237 -16.10 4.44 10.78
C ARG A 237 -15.93 3.21 9.90
N LEU A 238 -14.74 2.60 9.88
CA LEU A 238 -14.44 1.48 8.98
C LEU A 238 -15.34 0.25 9.23
N GLY A 239 -15.84 0.09 10.46
CA GLY A 239 -16.82 -0.95 10.81
C GLY A 239 -18.21 -0.74 10.22
N GLU A 240 -18.59 0.51 9.90
CA GLU A 240 -19.83 0.84 9.18
C GLU A 240 -19.70 0.56 7.68
N ILE A 241 -18.48 0.70 7.15
CA ILE A 241 -18.18 0.49 5.74
C ILE A 241 -18.19 -1.00 5.40
N GLY A 242 -17.40 -1.82 6.11
CA GLY A 242 -17.33 -3.24 5.82
C GLY A 242 -16.45 -4.03 6.78
N SER A 243 -16.62 -5.35 6.78
CA SER A 243 -15.89 -6.25 7.67
C SER A 243 -14.40 -6.31 7.36
N GLN A 244 -13.63 -6.88 8.30
CA GLN A 244 -12.26 -7.27 8.04
C GLN A 244 -12.25 -8.28 6.87
N GLY A 245 -11.58 -7.93 5.77
CA GLY A 245 -11.56 -8.69 4.52
C GLY A 245 -12.35 -8.05 3.37
N GLN A 246 -13.39 -7.26 3.64
CA GLN A 246 -14.15 -6.55 2.59
C GLN A 246 -13.53 -5.20 2.23
N VAL A 247 -12.95 -4.50 3.21
CA VAL A 247 -12.33 -3.19 3.02
C VAL A 247 -11.07 -3.03 3.87
N GLY A 248 -10.10 -2.29 3.33
CA GLY A 248 -8.89 -1.89 4.05
C GLY A 248 -8.16 -0.77 3.33
N PHE A 249 -6.95 -0.47 3.80
CA PHE A 249 -6.11 0.59 3.24
C PHE A 249 -5.02 0.02 2.34
N VAL A 250 -4.70 0.77 1.29
CA VAL A 250 -3.46 0.60 0.54
C VAL A 250 -2.49 1.65 1.03
N PHE A 251 -1.37 1.21 1.59
CA PHE A 251 -0.37 2.10 2.15
C PHE A 251 0.69 2.43 1.11
N ASP A 252 0.85 3.72 0.83
CA ASP A 252 1.95 4.27 0.05
C ASP A 252 2.69 5.35 0.88
N PRO A 253 3.95 5.09 1.30
CA PRO A 253 4.73 6.04 2.08
C PRO A 253 5.19 7.26 1.27
N PHE A 254 5.40 7.12 -0.04
CA PHE A 254 5.70 8.25 -0.91
C PHE A 254 4.49 9.17 -1.02
N GLN A 255 3.28 8.64 -1.19
CA GLN A 255 2.07 9.47 -1.25
C GLN A 255 1.79 10.19 0.06
N ALA A 256 2.11 9.56 1.20
CA ALA A 256 2.06 10.23 2.50
C ALA A 256 3.04 11.41 2.54
N ALA A 257 4.32 11.17 2.23
CA ALA A 257 5.34 12.21 2.21
C ALA A 257 5.01 13.35 1.23
N GLU A 258 4.52 13.01 0.05
CA GLU A 258 4.05 13.95 -0.98
C GLU A 258 2.87 14.81 -0.51
N ALA A 259 2.02 14.28 0.35
CA ALA A 259 0.93 15.03 0.98
C ALA A 259 1.40 15.95 2.12
N GLY A 260 2.68 15.89 2.50
CA GLY A 260 3.21 16.49 3.72
C GLY A 260 2.79 15.74 4.99
N ALA A 261 2.40 14.47 4.88
CA ALA A 261 2.06 13.61 6.00
C ALA A 261 3.23 12.69 6.35
N ASN A 262 3.48 12.47 7.65
CA ASN A 262 4.46 11.49 8.09
C ASN A 262 4.00 10.06 7.71
N PRO A 263 4.81 9.28 6.97
CA PRO A 263 4.42 7.93 6.55
C PRO A 263 4.19 6.94 7.70
N PHE A 264 4.89 7.06 8.83
CA PHE A 264 4.70 6.21 9.99
C PHE A 264 3.38 6.52 10.71
N MET A 265 3.03 7.80 10.83
CA MET A 265 1.76 8.21 11.41
C MET A 265 0.58 7.85 10.51
N MET A 266 0.77 7.95 9.19
CA MET A 266 -0.20 7.45 8.21
C MET A 266 -0.45 5.94 8.41
N LEU A 267 0.62 5.15 8.47
CA LEU A 267 0.53 3.70 8.68
C LEU A 267 -0.07 3.36 10.06
N ALA A 268 0.28 4.10 11.10
CA ALA A 268 -0.29 3.93 12.43
C ALA A 268 -1.81 4.20 12.44
N ALA A 269 -2.28 5.22 11.72
CA ALA A 269 -3.70 5.53 11.56
C ALA A 269 -4.45 4.45 10.77
N MET A 270 -3.79 3.79 9.81
CA MET A 270 -4.36 2.64 9.10
C MET A 270 -4.46 1.40 9.98
N GLY A 271 -3.63 1.29 11.03
CA GLY A 271 -3.66 0.19 11.98
C GLY A 271 -3.43 -1.18 11.32
N ASN A 272 -4.17 -2.20 11.78
CA ASN A 272 -4.09 -3.56 11.25
C ASN A 272 -4.99 -3.80 10.02
N ARG A 273 -5.37 -2.74 9.31
CA ARG A 273 -6.29 -2.78 8.16
C ARG A 273 -5.60 -2.53 6.82
N VAL A 274 -4.27 -2.64 6.78
CA VAL A 274 -3.48 -2.55 5.53
C VAL A 274 -3.66 -3.84 4.72
N VAL A 275 -4.10 -3.71 3.47
CA VAL A 275 -4.41 -4.84 2.56
C VAL A 275 -3.51 -4.90 1.34
N ASN A 276 -2.81 -3.81 1.02
CA ASN A 276 -1.78 -3.75 -0.01
C ASN A 276 -0.76 -2.65 0.33
N VAL A 277 0.44 -2.73 -0.24
CA VAL A 277 1.51 -1.75 -0.02
C VAL A 277 2.17 -1.38 -1.34
N HIS A 278 2.21 -0.09 -1.63
CA HIS A 278 2.97 0.48 -2.74
C HIS A 278 4.24 1.14 -2.21
N VAL A 279 5.32 1.10 -3.01
CA VAL A 279 6.60 1.72 -2.66
C VAL A 279 7.19 2.46 -3.86
N SER A 280 7.47 3.73 -3.61
CA SER A 280 8.32 4.60 -4.42
C SER A 280 9.11 5.47 -3.44
N ASP A 281 10.17 6.11 -3.92
CA ASP A 281 11.05 6.97 -3.13
C ASP A 281 11.00 8.41 -3.64
N TYR A 282 11.64 9.34 -2.93
CA TYR A 282 11.80 10.72 -3.35
C TYR A 282 13.00 11.35 -2.66
N ARG A 283 13.44 12.52 -3.13
CA ARG A 283 14.41 13.33 -2.39
C ARG A 283 13.76 14.55 -1.78
N GLU A 284 13.93 14.71 -0.47
CA GLU A 284 13.25 15.75 0.31
C GLU A 284 13.62 17.17 -0.16
N HIS A 285 14.86 17.34 -0.61
CA HIS A 285 15.41 18.63 -1.01
C HIS A 285 15.46 18.84 -2.53
N ASP A 286 14.80 17.97 -3.30
CA ASP A 286 14.71 18.07 -4.76
C ASP A 286 13.28 17.73 -5.23
N PRO A 287 12.41 18.75 -5.39
CA PRO A 287 11.02 18.55 -5.81
C PRO A 287 10.85 17.90 -7.18
N ALA A 288 11.90 17.85 -8.01
CA ALA A 288 11.87 17.16 -9.30
C ALA A 288 12.18 15.66 -9.16
N ALA A 289 12.86 15.25 -8.09
CA ALA A 289 13.26 13.89 -7.80
C ALA A 289 12.17 13.14 -7.00
N ARG A 290 11.02 12.94 -7.65
CA ARG A 290 9.85 12.24 -7.13
C ARG A 290 9.67 10.90 -7.82
N LEU A 291 8.91 10.00 -7.18
CA LEU A 291 8.63 8.66 -7.71
C LEU A 291 9.93 7.92 -8.07
N LEU A 292 10.97 8.04 -7.26
CA LEU A 292 12.22 7.29 -7.47
C LEU A 292 12.02 5.81 -7.12
N LEU A 293 12.94 4.96 -7.56
CA LEU A 293 12.98 3.58 -7.12
C LEU A 293 13.37 3.50 -5.63
N PRO A 294 12.82 2.55 -4.85
CA PRO A 294 13.21 2.35 -3.45
C PRO A 294 14.72 2.22 -3.29
N GLY A 295 15.32 3.12 -2.50
CA GLY A 295 16.76 3.18 -2.22
C GLY A 295 17.51 4.27 -2.99
N ASP A 296 16.91 4.85 -4.04
CA ASP A 296 17.52 5.96 -4.79
C ASP A 296 17.19 7.35 -4.18
N GLY A 297 16.32 7.39 -3.16
CA GLY A 297 15.89 8.59 -2.44
C GLY A 297 16.17 8.56 -0.93
N ASP A 298 15.36 9.32 -0.18
CA ASP A 298 15.59 9.66 1.23
C ASP A 298 14.62 8.93 2.19
N LEU A 299 13.67 8.14 1.69
CA LEU A 299 12.75 7.42 2.57
C LEU A 299 13.50 6.41 3.47
N PRO A 300 13.16 6.33 4.77
CA PRO A 300 13.88 5.48 5.72
C PRO A 300 13.42 4.01 5.62
N TRP A 301 13.76 3.33 4.51
CA TRP A 301 13.26 1.99 4.16
C TRP A 301 13.41 0.95 5.25
N SER A 302 14.53 0.95 5.99
CA SER A 302 14.73 0.00 7.09
C SER A 302 13.64 0.10 8.16
N ALA A 303 13.28 1.33 8.54
CA ALA A 303 12.23 1.59 9.51
C ALA A 303 10.84 1.37 8.91
N LEU A 304 10.61 1.77 7.66
CA LEU A 304 9.34 1.56 6.97
C LEU A 304 9.00 0.08 6.82
N ILE A 305 9.96 -0.77 6.43
CA ILE A 305 9.75 -2.21 6.33
C ILE A 305 9.37 -2.82 7.69
N ARG A 306 10.03 -2.40 8.78
CA ARG A 306 9.66 -2.82 10.14
C ARG A 306 8.26 -2.34 10.53
N ALA A 307 7.91 -1.11 10.20
CA ALA A 307 6.59 -0.56 10.51
C ALA A 307 5.49 -1.26 9.71
N ILE A 308 5.72 -1.55 8.42
CA ILE A 308 4.81 -2.32 7.56
C ILE A 308 4.58 -3.71 8.17
N ALA A 309 5.64 -4.41 8.57
CA ALA A 309 5.49 -5.69 9.27
C ALA A 309 4.72 -5.56 10.59
N GLY A 310 5.00 -4.50 11.36
CA GLY A 310 4.33 -4.20 12.62
C GLY A 310 2.84 -3.89 12.47
N SER A 311 2.37 -3.49 11.28
CA SER A 311 0.93 -3.37 10.99
C SER A 311 0.22 -4.73 10.88
N GLY A 312 0.97 -5.83 10.81
CA GLY A 312 0.45 -7.17 10.53
C GLY A 312 0.32 -7.49 9.03
N TYR A 313 0.76 -6.58 8.16
CA TYR A 313 0.77 -6.81 6.71
C TYR A 313 1.74 -7.93 6.33
N SER A 314 1.27 -8.88 5.52
CA SER A 314 2.08 -10.02 5.05
C SER A 314 1.95 -10.26 3.54
N GLY A 315 1.35 -9.31 2.81
CA GLY A 315 1.21 -9.37 1.36
C GLY A 315 2.48 -8.93 0.62
N PRO A 316 2.49 -8.97 -0.72
CA PRO A 316 3.60 -8.44 -1.52
C PRO A 316 3.77 -6.93 -1.36
N ILE A 317 4.98 -6.42 -1.61
CA ILE A 317 5.28 -4.99 -1.64
C ILE A 317 5.48 -4.57 -3.09
N MET A 318 4.63 -3.67 -3.60
CA MET A 318 4.59 -3.30 -5.02
C MET A 318 5.44 -2.07 -5.32
N ILE A 319 6.44 -2.21 -6.17
CA ILE A 319 7.19 -1.07 -6.70
C ILE A 319 6.30 -0.30 -7.67
N GLU A 320 6.13 1.01 -7.45
CA GLU A 320 5.34 1.88 -8.33
C GLU A 320 6.20 2.96 -9.05
N GLY A 321 7.46 3.12 -8.64
CA GLY A 321 8.42 3.99 -9.32
C GLY A 321 8.72 3.52 -10.76
N PRO A 322 9.13 4.43 -11.67
CA PRO A 322 9.34 4.13 -13.08
C PRO A 322 10.51 3.17 -13.24
N LEU A 323 10.17 1.94 -13.61
CA LEU A 323 11.11 0.85 -13.83
C LEU A 323 11.34 0.63 -15.33
N GLY A 324 10.28 0.69 -16.14
CA GLY A 324 10.35 0.44 -17.58
C GLY A 324 11.08 -0.87 -17.90
N THR A 325 12.17 -0.77 -18.66
CA THR A 325 13.06 -1.92 -18.96
C THR A 325 14.38 -1.88 -18.19
N ASP A 326 14.47 -1.10 -17.11
CA ASP A 326 15.71 -0.86 -16.37
C ASP A 326 16.10 -2.06 -15.48
N THR A 327 16.88 -2.98 -16.05
CA THR A 327 17.44 -4.13 -15.34
C THR A 327 18.42 -3.73 -14.22
N LEU A 328 19.10 -2.59 -14.35
CA LEU A 328 20.03 -2.11 -13.32
C LEU A 328 19.25 -1.50 -12.14
N GLY A 329 18.18 -0.77 -12.43
CA GLY A 329 17.25 -0.23 -11.45
C GLY A 329 16.65 -1.31 -10.56
N ILE A 330 16.11 -2.39 -11.15
CA ILE A 330 15.59 -3.51 -10.33
C ILE A 330 16.69 -4.18 -9.50
N GLY A 331 17.93 -4.24 -10.03
CA GLY A 331 19.10 -4.71 -9.28
C GLY A 331 19.34 -3.90 -8.00
N ARG A 332 19.40 -2.56 -8.12
CA ARG A 332 19.57 -1.65 -6.96
C ARG A 332 18.43 -1.75 -5.95
N VAL A 333 17.19 -1.87 -6.43
CA VAL A 333 16.03 -2.06 -5.55
C VAL A 333 16.17 -3.36 -4.76
N ARG A 334 16.53 -4.48 -5.41
CA ARG A 334 16.72 -5.76 -4.72
C ARG A 334 17.89 -5.73 -3.73
N GLU A 335 19.00 -5.09 -4.08
CA GLU A 335 20.14 -4.91 -3.18
C GLU A 335 19.75 -4.15 -1.90
N THR A 336 18.85 -3.18 -2.01
CA THR A 336 18.36 -2.38 -0.88
C THR A 336 17.27 -3.11 -0.09
N MET A 337 16.23 -3.59 -0.79
CA MET A 337 14.98 -4.04 -0.19
C MET A 337 15.01 -5.50 0.25
N ASP A 338 15.67 -6.40 -0.50
CA ASP A 338 15.67 -7.81 -0.16
C ASP A 338 16.28 -8.10 1.23
N PRO A 339 17.43 -7.53 1.62
CA PRO A 339 17.99 -7.77 2.96
C PRO A 339 17.08 -7.24 4.06
N LEU A 340 16.43 -6.08 3.85
CA LEU A 340 15.50 -5.50 4.80
C LEU A 340 14.26 -6.38 4.98
N ILE A 341 13.66 -6.82 3.88
CA ILE A 341 12.51 -7.73 3.89
C ILE A 341 12.88 -9.05 4.56
N ARG A 342 14.03 -9.64 4.22
CA ARG A 342 14.51 -10.89 4.84
C ARG A 342 14.72 -10.72 6.35
N SER A 343 15.24 -9.58 6.80
CA SER A 343 15.50 -9.32 8.23
C SER A 343 14.24 -9.18 9.10
N VAL A 344 13.07 -8.94 8.49
CA VAL A 344 11.82 -8.64 9.20
C VAL A 344 10.75 -9.71 8.98
N PHE A 345 10.64 -10.22 7.75
CA PHE A 345 9.60 -11.18 7.35
C PHE A 345 10.10 -12.65 7.32
N SER A 346 11.34 -12.92 7.77
CA SER A 346 11.87 -14.26 8.04
C SER A 346 12.21 -14.37 9.54
N PHE A 347 11.83 -15.48 10.18
CA PHE A 347 11.74 -15.63 11.63
C PHE A 347 13.06 -15.57 12.44
N GLU A 348 12.86 -15.22 13.72
CA GLU A 348 13.73 -15.03 14.89
C GLU A 348 14.54 -13.72 15.01
N PRO A 349 14.53 -13.08 16.21
CA PRO A 349 15.24 -11.83 16.46
C PRO A 349 16.74 -12.09 16.45
N ASP A 350 17.45 -11.49 15.51
CA ASP A 350 18.92 -11.57 15.50
C ASP A 350 19.50 -10.85 16.73
N ARG A 351 20.06 -11.65 17.64
CA ARG A 351 20.78 -11.21 18.84
C ARG A 351 22.24 -10.84 18.56
N ASN A 352 22.70 -10.83 17.32
CA ASN A 352 24.07 -10.49 16.98
C ASN A 352 24.17 -9.34 15.98
N ARG A 353 24.16 -8.11 16.51
CA ARG A 353 24.91 -7.02 15.88
C ARG A 353 25.74 -6.29 16.94
N THR A 354 26.88 -6.91 17.26
CA THR A 354 28.01 -6.30 17.97
C THR A 354 29.04 -5.82 16.94
N GLY A 355 29.45 -4.55 17.07
CA GLY A 355 30.58 -3.90 16.38
C GLY A 355 30.32 -3.53 14.91
N ASP A 356 30.77 -2.42 14.36
CA ASP A 356 31.50 -1.24 14.84
C ASP A 356 31.23 -0.13 13.80
N THR A 357 31.21 1.14 14.23
CA THR A 357 32.16 2.16 13.76
C THR A 357 31.92 3.41 14.61
N VAL A 358 32.78 3.61 15.61
CA VAL A 358 32.94 4.89 16.30
C VAL A 358 33.58 5.87 15.31
N VAL A 359 32.91 7.00 15.05
CA VAL A 359 33.57 8.21 14.53
C VAL A 359 33.31 9.33 15.52
N ALA A 360 34.38 9.78 16.15
CA ALA A 360 34.38 10.86 17.12
C ALA A 360 34.02 12.21 16.48
N GLY A 361 33.31 13.04 17.24
CA GLY A 361 33.56 14.49 17.24
C GLY A 361 32.47 15.41 16.70
N LYS A 362 31.43 15.65 17.50
CA LYS A 362 30.98 17.01 17.85
C LYS A 362 30.08 16.92 19.10
N THR A 363 30.63 17.33 20.24
CA THR A 363 29.86 17.45 21.49
C THR A 363 28.92 18.65 21.36
N LEU A 364 27.65 18.41 21.03
CA LEU A 364 26.59 19.38 21.30
C LEU A 364 26.39 19.42 22.82
N ALA A 365 26.49 20.61 23.42
CA ALA A 365 26.43 20.77 24.87
C ALA A 365 24.99 20.70 25.43
N ALA A 366 23.96 20.78 24.59
CA ALA A 366 22.55 20.72 24.96
C ALA A 366 21.68 20.32 23.74
N PRO A 367 20.44 19.81 23.95
CA PRO A 367 19.51 19.57 22.86
C PRO A 367 19.01 20.89 22.27
N PRO A 368 18.68 20.93 20.97
CA PRO A 368 18.06 22.10 20.36
C PRO A 368 16.64 22.31 20.90
N ALA A 369 16.08 23.51 20.65
CA ALA A 369 14.83 23.94 21.27
C ALA A 369 13.64 23.01 20.93
N GLY A 370 13.55 22.48 19.71
CA GLY A 370 12.50 21.53 19.33
C GLY A 370 12.62 20.21 20.09
N VAL A 371 13.84 19.72 20.33
CA VAL A 371 14.07 18.51 21.13
C VAL A 371 13.72 18.75 22.60
N LEU A 372 14.07 19.90 23.17
CA LEU A 372 13.67 20.28 24.54
C LEU A 372 12.15 20.34 24.70
N LYS A 373 11.45 20.95 23.73
CA LYS A 373 9.98 21.01 23.74
C LYS A 373 9.36 19.63 23.55
N GLY A 374 9.91 18.81 22.66
CA GLY A 374 9.52 17.41 22.50
C GLY A 374 9.66 16.62 23.80
N ILE A 375 10.74 16.83 24.55
CA ILE A 375 10.94 16.19 25.86
C ILE A 375 9.86 16.60 26.88
N ASP A 376 9.48 17.88 26.93
CA ASP A 376 8.38 18.34 27.79
C ASP A 376 7.05 17.68 27.40
N LEU A 377 6.74 17.61 26.10
CA LEU A 377 5.54 16.95 25.59
C LEU A 377 5.53 15.44 25.88
N PHE A 378 6.67 14.76 25.71
CA PHE A 378 6.84 13.36 26.11
C PHE A 378 6.45 13.15 27.57
N ASN A 379 6.98 14.03 28.44
CA ASN A 379 6.77 13.98 29.88
C ASN A 379 5.33 14.27 30.30
N ARG A 380 4.55 14.94 29.43
CA ARG A 380 3.11 15.17 29.57
C ARG A 380 2.24 14.08 28.93
N ARG A 381 2.85 13.08 28.28
CA ARG A 381 2.18 12.02 27.49
C ARG A 381 1.53 12.51 26.19
N GLU A 382 1.88 13.70 25.75
CA GLU A 382 1.46 14.29 24.48
C GLU A 382 2.39 13.75 23.37
N PHE A 383 2.34 12.43 23.14
CA PHE A 383 3.30 11.73 22.28
C PHE A 383 3.17 12.08 20.79
N TYR A 384 1.98 12.50 20.36
CA TYR A 384 1.75 12.96 18.99
C TYR A 384 2.45 14.31 18.77
N GLU A 385 2.19 15.28 19.65
CA GLU A 385 2.80 16.61 19.61
C GLU A 385 4.31 16.54 19.82
N GLN A 386 4.76 15.63 20.69
CA GLN A 386 6.18 15.35 20.88
C GLN A 386 6.87 14.90 19.60
N HIS A 387 6.24 14.03 18.82
CA HIS A 387 6.78 13.54 17.54
C HIS A 387 7.02 14.73 16.60
N GLU A 388 6.03 15.59 16.41
CA GLU A 388 6.09 16.75 15.52
C GLU A 388 7.25 17.69 15.88
N GLU A 389 7.45 17.98 17.18
CA GLU A 389 8.50 18.90 17.63
C GLU A 389 9.91 18.32 17.49
N ILE A 390 10.09 17.02 17.72
CA ILE A 390 11.41 16.38 17.55
C ILE A 390 11.72 16.12 16.08
N GLU A 391 10.71 15.88 15.24
CA GLU A 391 10.87 15.56 13.83
C GLU A 391 11.57 16.67 13.05
N ALA A 392 11.21 17.94 13.28
CA ALA A 392 11.86 19.08 12.63
C ALA A 392 13.38 19.11 12.90
N GLU A 393 13.78 18.86 14.15
CA GLU A 393 15.19 18.82 14.57
C GLU A 393 15.90 17.55 14.07
N TRP A 394 15.17 16.43 14.01
CA TRP A 394 15.65 15.18 13.41
C TRP A 394 16.00 15.39 11.94
N HIS A 395 15.12 16.00 11.16
CA HIS A 395 15.37 16.27 9.73
C HIS A 395 16.52 17.26 9.50
N ALA A 396 16.61 18.30 10.32
CA ALA A 396 17.67 19.31 10.23
C ALA A 396 19.07 18.79 10.60
N GLU A 397 19.16 17.83 11.52
CA GLU A 397 20.42 17.27 12.00
C GLU A 397 21.04 16.29 10.99
N ARG A 398 22.35 16.42 10.76
CA ARG A 398 23.12 15.58 9.80
C ARG A 398 24.21 14.75 10.49
N GLY A 399 24.50 15.03 11.75
CA GLY A 399 25.45 14.31 12.57
C GLY A 399 24.85 13.06 13.25
N PRO A 400 25.69 12.26 13.93
CA PRO A 400 25.27 11.01 14.56
C PRO A 400 24.12 11.17 15.56
N VAL A 401 24.02 12.33 16.24
CA VAL A 401 22.99 12.62 17.24
C VAL A 401 21.57 12.63 16.66
N ARG A 402 21.42 12.73 15.34
CA ARG A 402 20.16 12.50 14.62
C ARG A 402 19.49 11.18 15.07
N ASN A 403 20.28 10.14 15.32
CA ASN A 403 19.77 8.83 15.75
C ASN A 403 19.19 8.90 17.17
N LEU A 404 19.73 9.75 18.06
CA LEU A 404 19.14 9.97 19.37
C LEU A 404 17.77 10.62 19.23
N TYR A 405 17.62 11.64 18.38
CA TYR A 405 16.33 12.30 18.13
C TYR A 405 15.29 11.31 17.59
N GLN A 406 15.69 10.50 16.62
CA GLN A 406 14.85 9.41 16.11
C GLN A 406 14.47 8.40 17.21
N GLY A 407 15.41 8.06 18.09
CA GLY A 407 15.17 7.18 19.23
C GLY A 407 14.11 7.71 20.20
N LEU A 408 14.28 8.96 20.66
CA LEU A 408 13.31 9.64 21.55
C LEU A 408 11.92 9.71 20.91
N LEU A 409 11.86 10.07 19.63
CA LEU A 409 10.65 10.11 18.85
C LEU A 409 9.97 8.75 18.76
N GLN A 410 10.70 7.69 18.40
CA GLN A 410 10.13 6.34 18.30
C GLN A 410 9.67 5.78 19.64
N ILE A 411 10.35 6.12 20.74
CA ILE A 411 9.89 5.74 22.09
C ILE A 411 8.53 6.38 22.37
N GLY A 412 8.34 7.66 22.04
CA GLY A 412 7.05 8.33 22.19
C GLY A 412 5.95 7.69 21.35
N VAL A 413 6.21 7.45 20.06
CA VAL A 413 5.24 6.80 19.16
C VAL A 413 4.93 5.37 19.62
N GLY A 414 5.92 4.63 20.12
CA GLY A 414 5.72 3.30 20.72
C GLY A 414 4.76 3.34 21.91
N PHE A 415 4.87 4.34 22.79
CA PHE A 415 3.92 4.54 23.87
C PHE A 415 2.54 5.03 23.40
N HIS A 416 2.48 5.82 22.34
CA HIS A 416 1.21 6.17 21.68
C HIS A 416 0.47 4.90 21.19
N HIS A 417 1.17 3.98 20.54
CA HIS A 417 0.61 2.68 20.15
C HIS A 417 0.15 1.86 21.36
N ALA A 418 0.92 1.89 22.46
CA ALA A 418 0.56 1.17 23.67
C ALA A 418 -0.76 1.68 24.27
N LEU A 419 -0.93 3.02 24.33
CA LEU A 419 -2.15 3.66 24.82
C LEU A 419 -3.37 3.40 23.94
N ASN A 420 -3.16 3.15 22.65
CA ASN A 420 -4.22 2.86 21.68
C ASN A 420 -4.48 1.35 21.48
N GLY A 421 -3.86 0.48 22.29
CA GLY A 421 -4.05 -0.97 22.22
C GLY A 421 -3.39 -1.65 21.01
N ASN A 422 -2.50 -0.97 20.29
CA ASN A 422 -1.75 -1.55 19.18
C ASN A 422 -0.45 -2.19 19.69
N HIS A 423 -0.57 -3.45 20.13
CA HIS A 423 0.56 -4.20 20.70
C HIS A 423 1.74 -4.41 19.75
N PRO A 424 1.55 -4.91 18.51
CA PRO A 424 2.68 -5.11 17.61
C PRO A 424 3.42 -3.81 17.30
N GLY A 425 2.68 -2.71 17.07
CA GLY A 425 3.27 -1.39 16.83
C GLY A 425 4.04 -0.86 18.03
N ALA A 426 3.49 -1.00 19.24
CA ALA A 426 4.15 -0.61 20.48
C ALA A 426 5.46 -1.37 20.69
N VAL A 427 5.45 -2.70 20.58
CA VAL A 427 6.63 -3.54 20.78
C VAL A 427 7.71 -3.21 19.75
N ALA A 428 7.34 -3.06 18.47
CA ALA A 428 8.29 -2.77 17.41
C ALA A 428 8.97 -1.41 17.61
N LEU A 429 8.20 -0.34 17.82
CA LEU A 429 8.74 1.01 17.92
C LEU A 429 9.50 1.27 19.23
N LEU A 430 9.04 0.70 20.36
CA LEU A 430 9.80 0.78 21.61
C LEU A 430 11.14 0.05 21.49
N ALA A 431 11.18 -1.13 20.87
CA ALA A 431 12.44 -1.85 20.66
C ALA A 431 13.40 -1.07 19.75
N ASP A 432 12.90 -0.54 18.63
CA ASP A 432 13.69 0.25 17.68
C ASP A 432 14.19 1.57 18.29
N GLY A 433 13.35 2.23 19.09
CA GLY A 433 13.68 3.46 19.80
C GLY A 433 14.72 3.22 20.89
N ILE A 434 14.57 2.15 21.68
CA ILE A 434 15.58 1.70 22.66
C ILE A 434 16.92 1.46 21.99
N ALA A 435 16.96 0.70 20.88
CA ALA A 435 18.22 0.38 20.21
C ALA A 435 18.97 1.63 19.73
N LYS A 436 18.24 2.65 19.25
CA LYS A 436 18.84 3.92 18.81
C LYS A 436 19.31 4.77 19.99
N THR A 437 18.52 4.87 21.06
CA THR A 437 18.89 5.62 22.27
C THR A 437 20.04 4.94 23.04
N ALA A 438 20.13 3.61 23.01
CA ALA A 438 21.16 2.82 23.70
C ALA A 438 22.59 3.16 23.23
N ALA A 439 22.76 3.55 21.95
CA ALA A 439 24.06 3.98 21.42
C ALA A 439 24.59 5.29 22.05
N PHE A 440 23.75 5.99 22.81
CA PHE A 440 24.05 7.26 23.48
C PHE A 440 24.04 7.14 25.00
N GLN A 441 24.13 5.93 25.54
CA GLN A 441 24.24 5.70 26.99
C GLN A 441 25.63 6.05 27.54
N PRO A 442 25.73 6.35 28.85
CA PRO A 442 24.61 6.55 29.79
C PRO A 442 23.97 7.94 29.69
N GLU A 443 24.59 8.85 28.94
CA GLU A 443 24.18 10.25 28.81
C GLU A 443 24.49 10.78 27.41
N ALA A 444 23.58 11.60 26.87
CA ALA A 444 23.90 12.47 25.75
C ALA A 444 23.09 13.76 25.82
N LEU A 445 23.73 14.89 25.50
CA LEU A 445 23.11 16.23 25.54
C LEU A 445 22.52 16.59 26.92
N GLY A 446 23.11 16.08 28.01
CA GLY A 446 22.58 16.24 29.37
C GLY A 446 21.39 15.32 29.71
N ILE A 447 20.86 14.55 28.75
CA ILE A 447 19.76 13.61 28.95
C ILE A 447 20.29 12.31 29.56
N ASP A 448 19.62 11.81 30.60
CA ASP A 448 19.87 10.48 31.19
C ASP A 448 19.29 9.37 30.27
N THR A 449 19.98 9.13 29.16
CA THR A 449 19.62 8.09 28.17
C THR A 449 19.75 6.69 28.76
N GLY A 450 20.64 6.49 29.74
CA GLY A 450 20.80 5.29 30.53
C GLY A 450 19.49 4.88 31.21
N ARG A 451 18.96 5.79 32.02
CA ARG A 451 17.69 5.60 32.73
C ARG A 451 16.52 5.45 31.77
N LEU A 452 16.43 6.31 30.74
CA LEU A 452 15.35 6.23 29.76
C LEU A 452 15.29 4.86 29.08
N VAL A 453 16.43 4.33 28.62
CA VAL A 453 16.50 3.00 27.99
C VAL A 453 16.10 1.91 28.98
N MET A 454 16.63 1.94 30.21
CA MET A 454 16.31 0.94 31.23
C MET A 454 14.81 0.91 31.55
N GLU A 455 14.20 2.06 31.81
CA GLU A 455 12.78 2.17 32.15
C GLU A 455 11.87 1.83 30.95
N THR A 456 12.27 2.24 29.74
CA THR A 456 11.54 1.89 28.50
C THR A 456 11.62 0.38 28.24
N GLN A 457 12.79 -0.24 28.44
CA GLN A 457 12.97 -1.69 28.31
C GLN A 457 12.08 -2.46 29.28
N ALA A 458 11.97 -2.00 30.53
CA ALA A 458 11.06 -2.61 31.50
C ALA A 458 9.57 -2.50 31.08
N CYS A 459 9.19 -1.45 30.35
CA CYS A 459 7.85 -1.34 29.76
C CYS A 459 7.67 -2.28 28.57
N LEU A 460 8.67 -2.34 27.69
CA LEU A 460 8.68 -3.23 26.53
C LEU A 460 8.58 -4.71 26.94
N ASP A 461 9.31 -5.13 27.97
CA ASP A 461 9.28 -6.51 28.46
C ASP A 461 7.89 -6.88 28.99
N ARG A 462 7.24 -5.99 29.74
CA ARG A 462 5.85 -6.19 30.17
C ARG A 462 4.87 -6.27 29.02
N LEU A 463 5.03 -5.41 28.01
CA LEU A 463 4.18 -5.47 26.82
C LEU A 463 4.36 -6.82 26.11
N ARG A 464 5.59 -7.31 25.99
CA ARG A 464 5.89 -8.64 25.43
C ARG A 464 5.26 -9.76 26.25
N GLU A 465 5.36 -9.73 27.57
CA GLU A 465 4.76 -10.70 28.48
C GLU A 465 3.22 -10.71 28.41
N ALA A 466 2.60 -9.53 28.33
CA ALA A 466 1.15 -9.38 28.23
C ALA A 466 0.58 -9.88 26.89
N GLY A 467 1.38 -9.78 25.82
CA GLY A 467 0.96 -10.12 24.46
C GLY A 467 -0.18 -9.24 23.92
N PRO A 468 -0.68 -9.51 22.69
CA PRO A 468 -1.71 -8.68 22.06
C PRO A 468 -3.02 -8.59 22.85
N GLY A 469 -3.43 -9.67 23.52
CA GLY A 469 -4.67 -9.70 24.30
C GLY A 469 -4.59 -9.03 25.68
N GLY A 470 -3.38 -8.75 26.18
CA GLY A 470 -3.15 -8.17 27.51
C GLY A 470 -2.86 -6.67 27.52
N ILE A 471 -2.72 -6.03 26.35
CA ILE A 471 -2.28 -4.63 26.26
C ILE A 471 -3.25 -3.62 26.89
N ALA A 472 -4.54 -3.93 26.94
CA ALA A 472 -5.52 -3.09 27.63
C ALA A 472 -5.24 -2.94 29.14
N GLY A 473 -4.48 -3.88 29.73
CA GLY A 473 -4.03 -3.83 31.11
C GLY A 473 -2.66 -3.17 31.31
N PHE A 474 -2.07 -2.57 30.28
CA PHE A 474 -0.77 -1.90 30.40
C PHE A 474 -0.85 -0.69 31.34
N ASP A 475 -0.07 -0.73 32.41
CA ASP A 475 -0.01 0.32 33.42
C ASP A 475 0.75 1.54 32.88
N HIS A 476 -0.01 2.49 32.34
CA HIS A 476 0.49 3.75 31.78
C HIS A 476 1.25 4.65 32.78
N THR A 477 1.12 4.44 34.09
CA THR A 477 1.85 5.22 35.10
C THR A 477 3.36 4.89 35.08
N ARG A 478 3.72 3.75 34.49
CA ARG A 478 5.10 3.26 34.39
C ARG A 478 5.86 3.76 33.20
N ILE A 479 5.19 4.43 32.26
CA ILE A 479 5.87 5.02 31.12
C ILE A 479 6.94 6.00 31.67
N PRO A 480 8.19 5.92 31.22
CA PRO A 480 9.27 6.75 31.77
C PRO A 480 9.00 8.24 31.56
N ARG A 481 9.79 9.06 32.26
CA ARG A 481 9.99 10.46 31.90
C ARG A 481 11.42 10.62 31.39
N ILE A 482 11.61 11.49 30.40
CA ILE A 482 12.95 11.88 29.95
C ILE A 482 13.45 12.93 30.94
N ALA A 483 14.56 12.62 31.62
CA ALA A 483 15.18 13.47 32.65
C ALA A 483 16.56 13.95 32.20
N PHE A 484 16.98 15.11 32.70
CA PHE A 484 18.35 15.57 32.57
C PHE A 484 19.16 15.16 33.82
N LEU A 485 20.47 14.92 33.68
CA LEU A 485 21.32 14.54 34.83
C LEU A 485 21.48 15.65 35.89
N THR A 486 21.06 16.87 35.57
CA THR A 486 21.05 18.01 36.50
C THR A 486 19.73 18.19 37.25
N ASP A 487 18.73 17.34 36.97
CA ASP A 487 17.38 17.40 37.59
C ASP A 487 17.28 16.65 38.94
#